data_AF-A0A9E5TI38-F1
#
_entry.id   AF-A0A9E5TI38-F1
#
_cell.length_a   1.000
_cell.length_b   1.000
_cell.length_c   1.000
_cell.angle_alpha   90.00
_cell.angle_beta   90.00
_cell.angle_gamma   90.00
#
_symmetry.space_group_name_H-M   'P 1'
#
loop_
_entity.id
_entity.type
_entity.pdbx_description
1 polymer ?
#
loop_
_entity_poly.entity_id
_entity_poly.type
_entity_poly.pdbx_seq_one_letter_code
_entity_poly.pdbx_strand_id
1 'polypeptide(L)'
;ASEWYEANGSVSRAIHHALVCEDLGRVLDLIEAHGLAALSQAEVRKVKGWFDSLPEELIRSRPYLCVLFAWTLWLTNYSDPPAAVDDWVKDAERALPVGRPVSKDEDWGKDQEVTAHIQSIRASMAFFRGEDPRMVIDLARQALDLVQERDCWLQSMLCHFISACHVVLGDIESAILFDEHALRYAKACDFDYLVIGIYYDQAVIAIRQGRL
;
A
#
# COMPACT_ATOMS: atom_id res chain seq x y z
N ALA A 1 4.95 29.79 5.66
CA ALA A 1 3.82 29.57 4.73
C ALA A 1 3.45 28.08 4.64
N SER A 2 4.42 27.19 4.40
CA SER A 2 4.18 25.73 4.33
C SER A 2 3.41 25.17 5.54
N GLU A 3 3.89 25.44 6.76
CA GLU A 3 3.23 25.00 8.02
C GLU A 3 1.78 25.48 8.16
N TRP A 4 1.51 26.73 7.76
CA TRP A 4 0.15 27.27 7.81
C TRP A 4 -0.78 26.52 6.85
N TYR A 5 -0.32 26.22 5.64
CA TYR A 5 -1.13 25.46 4.69
C TYR A 5 -1.36 24.02 5.14
N GLU A 6 -0.37 23.37 5.75
CA GLU A 6 -0.55 22.05 6.35
C GLU A 6 -1.60 22.08 7.46
N ALA A 7 -1.49 23.02 8.40
CA ALA A 7 -2.44 23.17 9.50
C ALA A 7 -3.88 23.49 9.02
N ASN A 8 -4.03 24.07 7.83
CA ASN A 8 -5.32 24.35 7.19
C ASN A 8 -5.77 23.25 6.20
N GLY A 9 -5.14 22.07 6.25
CA GLY A 9 -5.53 20.88 5.48
C GLY A 9 -5.11 20.90 3.99
N SER A 10 -4.30 21.86 3.57
CA SER A 10 -3.90 22.04 2.17
C SER A 10 -2.46 21.56 1.91
N VAL A 11 -2.25 20.25 1.96
CA VAL A 11 -0.94 19.59 1.77
C VAL A 11 -0.25 20.00 0.46
N SER A 12 -0.96 20.05 -0.67
CA SER A 12 -0.36 20.43 -1.96
C SER A 12 0.22 21.84 -1.94
N ARG A 13 -0.43 22.79 -1.24
CA ARG A 13 0.10 24.17 -1.10
C ARG A 13 1.25 24.20 -0.11
N ALA A 14 1.22 23.38 0.94
CA ALA A 14 2.34 23.23 1.86
C ALA A 14 3.61 22.74 1.14
N ILE A 15 3.48 21.71 0.31
CA ILE A 15 4.56 21.16 -0.53
C ILE A 15 5.03 22.21 -1.54
N HIS A 16 4.11 22.86 -2.26
CA HIS A 16 4.48 23.90 -3.23
C HIS A 16 5.28 25.03 -2.59
N HIS A 17 4.85 25.54 -1.43
CA HIS A 17 5.59 26.58 -0.73
C HIS A 17 6.95 26.10 -0.21
N ALA A 18 7.07 24.85 0.25
CA ALA A 18 8.36 24.29 0.65
C ALA A 18 9.31 24.15 -0.54
N LEU A 19 8.82 23.71 -1.72
CA LEU A 19 9.59 23.64 -2.96
C LEU A 19 10.10 25.02 -3.41
N VAL A 20 9.24 26.05 -3.38
CA VAL A 20 9.63 27.44 -3.73
C VAL A 20 10.70 27.99 -2.79
N CYS A 21 10.70 27.56 -1.54
CA CYS A 21 11.70 27.94 -0.55
C CYS A 21 12.95 27.03 -0.55
N GLU A 22 13.03 26.06 -1.48
CA GLU A 22 14.10 25.05 -1.56
C GLU A 22 14.27 24.24 -0.25
N ASP A 23 13.23 24.18 0.58
CA ASP A 23 13.21 23.41 1.82
C ASP A 23 12.83 21.95 1.51
N LEU A 24 13.77 21.23 0.90
CA LEU A 24 13.56 19.85 0.47
C LEU A 24 13.30 18.92 1.65
N GLY A 25 13.92 19.16 2.81
CA GLY A 25 13.66 18.39 4.03
C GLY A 25 12.18 18.42 4.41
N ARG A 26 11.59 19.62 4.40
CA ARG A 26 10.16 19.79 4.67
C ARG A 26 9.26 19.16 3.62
N VAL A 27 9.65 19.20 2.34
CA VAL A 27 8.90 18.52 1.27
C VAL A 27 8.85 17.01 1.53
N LEU A 28 9.98 16.40 1.86
CA LEU A 28 10.05 14.97 2.17
C LEU A 28 9.17 14.62 3.39
N ASP A 29 9.23 15.41 4.46
CA ASP A 29 8.43 15.18 5.67
C ASP A 29 6.91 15.27 5.37
N LEU A 30 6.50 16.22 4.54
CA LEU A 30 5.09 16.36 4.12
C LEU A 30 4.63 15.18 3.26
N ILE A 31 5.47 14.69 2.36
CA ILE A 31 5.14 13.54 1.52
C ILE A 31 5.05 12.27 2.37
N GLU A 32 5.98 12.06 3.31
CA GLU A 32 5.90 10.92 4.25
C GLU A 32 4.63 10.97 5.09
N ALA A 33 4.26 12.14 5.61
CA ALA A 33 3.10 12.28 6.50
C ALA A 33 1.75 12.11 5.79
N HIS A 34 1.65 12.53 4.53
CA HIS A 34 0.35 12.65 3.83
C HIS A 34 0.22 11.78 2.58
N GLY A 35 1.31 11.19 2.11
CA GLY A 35 1.35 10.47 0.83
C GLY A 35 0.47 9.23 0.80
N LEU A 36 0.54 8.39 1.83
CA LEU A 36 -0.25 7.16 1.89
C LEU A 36 -1.76 7.45 1.92
N ALA A 37 -2.16 8.45 2.71
CA ALA A 37 -3.56 8.90 2.77
C ALA A 37 -4.04 9.45 1.41
N ALA A 38 -3.20 10.18 0.68
CA ALA A 38 -3.55 10.62 -0.67
C ALA A 38 -3.68 9.44 -1.66
N LEU A 39 -2.83 8.41 -1.55
CA LEU A 39 -2.96 7.19 -2.36
C LEU A 39 -4.25 6.42 -2.02
N SER A 40 -4.60 6.30 -0.74
CA SER A 40 -5.85 5.64 -0.34
C SER A 40 -7.09 6.39 -0.85
N GLN A 41 -7.01 7.71 -1.02
CA GLN A 41 -8.06 8.53 -1.63
C GLN A 41 -8.01 8.57 -3.17
N ALA A 42 -7.31 7.62 -3.81
CA ALA A 42 -7.14 7.53 -5.26
C ALA A 42 -6.49 8.77 -5.92
N GLU A 43 -5.75 9.58 -5.16
CA GLU A 43 -5.06 10.77 -5.66
C GLU A 43 -3.67 10.45 -6.26
N VAL A 44 -3.54 9.30 -6.91
CA VAL A 44 -2.26 8.74 -7.42
C VAL A 44 -1.49 9.73 -8.29
N ARG A 45 -2.17 10.45 -9.19
CA ARG A 45 -1.54 11.48 -10.04
C ARG A 45 -0.93 12.63 -9.25
N LYS A 46 -1.55 13.02 -8.14
CA LYS A 46 -1.08 14.10 -7.26
C LYS A 46 0.21 13.66 -6.57
N VAL A 47 0.19 12.47 -5.98
CA VAL A 47 1.36 11.88 -5.30
C VAL A 47 2.51 11.69 -6.28
N LYS A 48 2.24 11.18 -7.49
CA LYS A 48 3.25 11.08 -8.54
C LYS A 48 3.87 12.43 -8.89
N GLY A 49 3.07 13.48 -9.03
CA GLY A 49 3.56 14.83 -9.31
C GLY A 49 4.47 15.40 -8.19
N TRP A 50 4.25 15.00 -6.93
CA TRP A 50 5.17 15.36 -5.84
C TRP A 50 6.53 14.69 -6.00
N PHE A 51 6.57 13.39 -6.31
CA PHE A 51 7.81 12.66 -6.53
C PHE A 51 8.56 13.12 -7.79
N ASP A 52 7.85 13.43 -8.88
CA ASP A 52 8.46 13.93 -10.12
C ASP A 52 9.18 15.29 -9.93
N SER A 53 8.90 16.00 -8.84
CA SER A 53 9.54 17.28 -8.49
C SER A 53 10.80 17.14 -7.62
N LEU A 54 11.16 15.90 -7.23
CA LEU A 54 12.26 15.62 -6.31
C LEU A 54 13.41 14.87 -6.99
N PRO A 55 14.67 15.14 -6.62
CA PRO A 55 15.81 14.29 -6.96
C PRO A 55 15.64 12.87 -6.42
N GLU A 56 15.94 11.85 -7.22
CA GLU A 56 15.77 10.46 -6.81
C GLU A 56 16.65 10.08 -5.62
N GLU A 57 17.82 10.69 -5.49
CA GLU A 57 18.76 10.43 -4.38
C GLU A 57 18.14 10.77 -3.02
N LEU A 58 17.30 11.80 -2.98
CA LEU A 58 16.59 12.19 -1.76
C LEU A 58 15.49 11.20 -1.41
N ILE A 59 14.78 10.68 -2.42
CA ILE A 59 13.77 9.63 -2.22
C ILE A 59 14.46 8.37 -1.68
N ARG A 60 15.56 7.93 -2.33
CA ARG A 60 16.33 6.74 -1.94
C ARG A 60 16.95 6.81 -0.55
N SER A 61 17.12 8.02 -0.01
CA SER A 61 17.66 8.22 1.33
C SER A 61 16.70 7.84 2.46
N ARG A 62 15.39 7.69 2.18
CA ARG A 62 14.37 7.37 3.18
C ARG A 62 13.57 6.11 2.79
N PRO A 63 13.63 5.03 3.58
CA PRO A 63 12.94 3.77 3.25
C PRO A 63 11.44 3.92 3.00
N TYR A 64 10.77 4.78 3.77
CA TYR A 64 9.33 5.00 3.66
C TYR A 64 8.96 5.69 2.34
N LEU A 65 9.76 6.67 1.89
CA LEU A 65 9.55 7.31 0.60
C LEU A 65 9.77 6.35 -0.58
N CYS A 66 10.76 5.45 -0.49
CA CYS A 66 10.95 4.40 -1.50
C CYS A 66 9.69 3.54 -1.63
N VAL A 67 9.13 3.09 -0.50
CA VAL A 67 7.89 2.31 -0.47
C VAL A 67 6.71 3.10 -1.04
N LEU A 68 6.54 4.35 -0.60
CA LEU A 68 5.43 5.19 -1.06
C LEU A 68 5.52 5.46 -2.57
N PHE A 69 6.74 5.63 -3.09
CA PHE A 69 6.93 5.79 -4.53
C PHE A 69 6.71 4.49 -5.29
N ALA A 70 7.14 3.35 -4.76
CA ALA A 70 6.82 2.03 -5.32
C ALA A 70 5.30 1.80 -5.42
N TRP A 71 4.54 2.14 -4.37
CA TRP A 71 3.07 2.13 -4.42
C TRP A 71 2.51 3.08 -5.47
N THR A 72 3.05 4.29 -5.58
CA THR A 72 2.61 5.28 -6.57
C THR A 72 2.80 4.76 -8.00
N LEU A 73 3.96 4.16 -8.29
CA LEU A 73 4.26 3.57 -9.59
C LEU A 73 3.35 2.38 -9.88
N TRP A 74 3.15 1.50 -8.89
CA TRP A 74 2.27 0.35 -9.00
C TRP A 74 0.81 0.77 -9.27
N LEU A 75 0.28 1.72 -8.51
CA LEU A 75 -1.09 2.24 -8.68
C LEU A 75 -1.29 3.00 -10.00
N THR A 76 -0.21 3.52 -10.61
CA THR A 76 -0.30 4.20 -11.91
C THR A 76 -0.55 3.22 -13.05
N ASN A 77 -0.03 1.98 -12.96
CA ASN A 77 -0.22 0.96 -13.99
C ASN A 77 -0.10 -0.46 -13.38
N TYR A 78 -1.10 -0.89 -12.62
CA TYR A 78 -1.05 -2.19 -11.92
C TYR A 78 -1.16 -3.39 -12.88
N SER A 79 -1.67 -3.20 -14.11
CA SER A 79 -1.74 -4.25 -15.15
C SER A 79 -0.41 -4.54 -15.82
N ASP A 80 0.50 -3.57 -15.84
CA ASP A 80 1.87 -3.71 -16.34
C ASP A 80 2.78 -2.81 -15.48
N PRO A 81 3.02 -3.20 -14.22
CA PRO A 81 3.74 -2.36 -13.29
C PRO A 81 5.18 -2.20 -13.80
N PRO A 82 5.72 -0.97 -13.81
CA PRO A 82 7.08 -0.73 -14.26
C PRO A 82 8.08 -1.60 -13.50
N ALA A 83 9.11 -2.11 -14.18
CA ALA A 83 10.20 -2.84 -13.53
C ALA A 83 10.83 -2.07 -12.36
N ALA A 84 10.76 -0.72 -12.42
CA ALA A 84 11.19 0.17 -11.36
C ALA A 84 10.52 -0.09 -9.99
N VAL A 85 9.30 -0.66 -9.92
CA VAL A 85 8.66 -1.00 -8.64
C VAL A 85 9.54 -1.94 -7.83
N ASP A 86 10.08 -3.00 -8.45
CA ASP A 86 10.98 -3.95 -7.80
C ASP A 86 12.28 -3.29 -7.34
N ASP A 87 12.78 -2.30 -8.09
CA ASP A 87 14.01 -1.58 -7.73
C ASP A 87 13.80 -0.67 -6.51
N TRP A 88 12.68 0.06 -6.45
CA TRP A 88 12.34 0.88 -5.29
C TRP A 88 12.05 0.05 -4.03
N VAL A 89 11.44 -1.12 -4.18
CA VAL A 89 11.27 -2.07 -3.07
C VAL A 89 12.63 -2.52 -2.54
N LYS A 90 13.58 -2.89 -3.42
CA LYS A 90 14.94 -3.28 -3.00
C LYS A 90 15.68 -2.13 -2.34
N ASP A 91 15.53 -0.91 -2.85
CA ASP A 91 16.14 0.28 -2.24
C ASP A 91 15.58 0.55 -0.85
N ALA A 92 14.26 0.40 -0.65
CA ALA A 92 13.65 0.48 0.68
C ALA A 92 14.23 -0.56 1.65
N GLU A 93 14.37 -1.81 1.20
CA GLU A 93 14.95 -2.90 2.01
C GLU A 93 16.40 -2.64 2.40
N ARG A 94 17.22 -2.13 1.46
CA ARG A 94 18.62 -1.80 1.75
C ARG A 94 18.77 -0.65 2.73
N ALA A 95 17.80 0.26 2.74
CA ALA A 95 17.78 1.41 3.64
C ALA A 95 17.28 1.06 5.06
N LEU A 96 16.66 -0.11 5.27
CA LEU A 96 16.29 -0.59 6.59
C LEU A 96 17.53 -1.01 7.41
N PRO A 97 17.60 -0.69 8.71
CA PRO A 97 18.72 -1.08 9.55
C PRO A 97 18.79 -2.60 9.75
N VAL A 98 19.89 -3.21 9.32
CA VAL A 98 20.12 -4.66 9.47
C VAL A 98 20.45 -4.99 10.93
N GLY A 99 19.66 -5.87 11.57
CA GLY A 99 20.07 -6.57 12.80
C GLY A 99 19.69 -5.93 14.14
N ARG A 100 18.73 -5.00 14.20
CA ARG A 100 18.14 -4.59 15.49
C ARG A 100 17.05 -5.62 15.88
N PRO A 101 17.16 -6.30 17.04
CA PRO A 101 16.06 -7.13 17.51
C PRO A 101 14.84 -6.23 17.71
N VAL A 102 13.74 -6.60 17.06
CA VAL A 102 12.42 -5.98 17.23
C VAL A 102 12.07 -6.07 18.72
N SER A 103 12.34 -5.02 19.49
CA SER A 103 11.90 -4.97 20.88
C SER A 103 10.39 -4.73 20.85
N LYS A 104 9.63 -5.60 21.49
CA LYS A 104 8.17 -5.48 21.55
C LYS A 104 7.70 -4.23 22.29
N ASP A 105 8.59 -3.51 22.96
CA ASP A 105 8.21 -2.61 24.04
C ASP A 105 8.48 -1.13 23.81
N GLU A 106 9.14 -0.64 22.73
CA GLU A 106 9.29 0.84 22.59
C GLU A 106 9.60 1.42 21.18
N ASP A 107 9.75 0.63 20.12
CA ASP A 107 10.11 1.12 18.77
C ASP A 107 9.39 0.36 17.63
N TRP A 108 8.09 0.10 17.80
CA TRP A 108 7.21 -0.57 16.81
C TRP A 108 6.97 0.26 15.52
N GLY A 109 7.67 1.39 15.33
CA GLY A 109 7.04 2.59 14.79
C GLY A 109 7.12 2.85 13.28
N LYS A 110 8.22 2.52 12.59
CA LYS A 110 8.40 2.85 11.15
C LYS A 110 9.05 1.74 10.33
N ASP A 111 10.07 1.07 10.83
CA ASP A 111 10.77 0.01 10.07
C ASP A 111 9.85 -1.19 9.80
N GLN A 112 9.01 -1.54 10.77
CA GLN A 112 8.03 -2.61 10.63
C GLN A 112 6.88 -2.22 9.69
N GLU A 113 6.47 -0.95 9.69
CA GLU A 113 5.51 -0.40 8.73
C GLU A 113 6.07 -0.47 7.29
N VAL A 114 7.32 -0.02 7.09
CA VAL A 114 8.04 -0.14 5.81
C VAL A 114 8.11 -1.61 5.37
N THR A 115 8.44 -2.51 6.29
CA THR A 115 8.49 -3.96 6.01
C THR A 115 7.11 -4.49 5.61
N ALA A 116 6.05 -4.10 6.32
CA ALA A 116 4.68 -4.51 6.01
C ALA A 116 4.25 -4.07 4.60
N HIS A 117 4.55 -2.82 4.23
CA HIS A 117 4.28 -2.34 2.88
C HIS A 117 5.12 -3.08 1.82
N ILE A 118 6.41 -3.34 2.07
CA ILE A 118 7.26 -4.12 1.15
C ILE A 118 6.64 -5.50 0.87
N GLN A 119 6.23 -6.22 1.92
CA GLN A 119 5.58 -7.52 1.73
C GLN A 119 4.22 -7.39 1.04
N SER A 120 3.49 -6.31 1.31
CA SER A 120 2.20 -6.04 0.65
C SER A 120 2.35 -5.74 -0.85
N ILE A 121 3.38 -5.01 -1.25
CA ILE A 121 3.70 -4.77 -2.68
C ILE A 121 4.04 -6.10 -3.34
N ARG A 122 4.85 -6.95 -2.69
CA ARG A 122 5.18 -8.29 -3.23
C ARG A 122 3.96 -9.17 -3.42
N ALA A 123 3.06 -9.22 -2.42
CA ALA A 123 1.80 -9.95 -2.53
C ALA A 123 0.95 -9.41 -3.69
N SER A 124 0.87 -8.08 -3.85
CA SER A 124 0.16 -7.43 -4.95
C SER A 124 0.75 -7.81 -6.30
N MET A 125 2.07 -7.74 -6.45
CA MET A 125 2.74 -8.11 -7.70
C MET A 125 2.53 -9.58 -8.07
N ALA A 126 2.61 -10.49 -7.10
CA ALA A 126 2.34 -11.90 -7.31
C ALA A 126 0.88 -12.16 -7.72
N PHE A 127 -0.08 -11.49 -7.07
CA PHE A 127 -1.49 -11.58 -7.41
C PHE A 127 -1.77 -11.13 -8.84
N PHE A 128 -1.32 -9.93 -9.23
CA PHE A 128 -1.59 -9.37 -10.56
C PHE A 128 -0.80 -10.03 -11.69
N ARG A 129 0.37 -10.63 -11.40
CA ARG A 129 1.09 -11.48 -12.36
C ARG A 129 0.44 -12.85 -12.57
N GLY A 130 -0.57 -13.21 -11.76
CA GLY A 130 -1.25 -14.49 -11.86
C GLY A 130 -0.37 -15.66 -11.41
N GLU A 131 0.51 -15.44 -10.44
CA GLU A 131 1.36 -16.48 -9.86
C GLU A 131 0.52 -17.52 -9.10
N ASP A 132 1.16 -18.60 -8.60
CA ASP A 132 0.47 -19.67 -7.86
C ASP A 132 -0.41 -19.09 -6.71
N PRO A 133 -1.73 -19.36 -6.69
CA PRO A 133 -2.63 -18.87 -5.65
C PRO A 133 -2.17 -19.19 -4.22
N ARG A 134 -1.51 -20.33 -3.99
CA ARG A 134 -0.99 -20.69 -2.65
C ARG A 134 0.15 -19.78 -2.22
N MET A 135 1.05 -19.46 -3.15
CA MET A 135 2.15 -18.53 -2.89
C MET A 135 1.62 -17.12 -2.58
N VAL A 136 0.61 -16.66 -3.33
CA VAL A 136 -0.03 -15.37 -3.06
C VAL A 136 -0.67 -15.34 -1.67
N ILE A 137 -1.37 -16.40 -1.28
CA ILE A 137 -1.96 -16.52 0.07
C ILE A 137 -0.86 -16.44 1.15
N ASP A 138 0.24 -17.17 0.97
CA ASP A 138 1.33 -17.18 1.95
C ASP A 138 1.99 -15.80 2.08
N LEU A 139 2.25 -15.12 0.95
CA LEU A 139 2.78 -13.75 0.94
C LEU A 139 1.82 -12.77 1.60
N ALA A 140 0.52 -12.86 1.29
CA ALA A 140 -0.48 -11.96 1.83
C ALA A 140 -0.68 -12.16 3.34
N ARG A 141 -0.60 -13.39 3.84
CA ARG A 141 -0.64 -13.69 5.29
C ARG A 141 0.58 -13.16 6.02
N GLN A 142 1.78 -13.38 5.46
CA GLN A 142 3.02 -12.84 6.03
C GLN A 142 2.99 -11.30 6.10
N ALA A 143 2.42 -10.66 5.08
CA ALA A 143 2.20 -9.21 5.09
C ALA A 143 1.19 -8.82 6.18
N LEU A 144 0.04 -9.49 6.29
CA LEU A 144 -0.98 -9.22 7.31
C LEU A 144 -0.45 -9.33 8.74
N ASP A 145 0.45 -10.28 9.02
CA ASP A 145 1.07 -10.45 10.34
C ASP A 145 1.94 -9.24 10.76
N LEU A 146 2.40 -8.44 9.77
CA LEU A 146 3.20 -7.25 9.99
C LEU A 146 2.38 -5.95 9.98
N VAL A 147 1.20 -5.97 9.36
CA VAL A 147 0.33 -4.80 9.23
C VAL A 147 -0.29 -4.46 10.57
N GLN A 148 -0.14 -3.20 11.00
CA GLN A 148 -0.79 -2.71 12.22
C GLN A 148 -2.31 -2.68 12.06
N GLU A 149 -3.05 -2.87 13.16
CA GLU A 149 -4.53 -2.89 13.17
C GLU A 149 -5.21 -1.65 12.57
N ARG A 150 -4.47 -0.55 12.39
CA ARG A 150 -4.99 0.73 11.88
C ARG A 150 -4.83 0.93 10.37
N ASP A 151 -4.02 0.11 9.69
CA ASP A 151 -3.87 0.20 8.23
C ASP A 151 -4.90 -0.69 7.52
N CYS A 152 -6.14 -0.24 7.63
CA CYS A 152 -7.32 -0.80 6.97
C CYS A 152 -7.16 -0.94 5.44
N TRP A 153 -6.33 -0.11 4.80
CA TRP A 153 -6.13 -0.15 3.36
C TRP A 153 -5.37 -1.42 2.96
N LEU A 154 -4.21 -1.65 3.59
CA LEU A 154 -3.46 -2.90 3.38
C LEU A 154 -4.26 -4.12 3.83
N GLN A 155 -4.93 -4.05 4.98
CA GLN A 155 -5.73 -5.18 5.48
C GLN A 155 -6.83 -5.57 4.49
N SER A 156 -7.59 -4.57 3.99
CA SER A 156 -8.63 -4.81 2.99
C SER A 156 -8.08 -5.50 1.74
N MET A 157 -6.96 -5.00 1.23
CA MET A 157 -6.34 -5.47 0.01
C MET A 157 -5.81 -6.90 0.15
N LEU A 158 -5.06 -7.18 1.21
CA LEU A 158 -4.46 -8.49 1.44
C LEU A 158 -5.53 -9.55 1.71
N CYS A 159 -6.59 -9.21 2.45
CA CYS A 159 -7.73 -10.11 2.64
C CYS A 159 -8.44 -10.40 1.30
N HIS A 160 -8.61 -9.41 0.43
CA HIS A 160 -9.18 -9.62 -0.90
C HIS A 160 -8.34 -10.58 -1.75
N PHE A 161 -7.01 -10.42 -1.79
CA PHE A 161 -6.14 -11.34 -2.52
C PHE A 161 -6.25 -12.77 -2.01
N ILE A 162 -6.28 -12.96 -0.68
CA ILE A 162 -6.47 -14.28 -0.08
C ILE A 162 -7.81 -14.87 -0.51
N SER A 163 -8.90 -14.08 -0.47
CA SER A 163 -10.23 -14.52 -0.89
C SER A 163 -10.25 -14.96 -2.35
N ALA A 164 -9.80 -14.10 -3.27
CA ALA A 164 -9.73 -14.37 -4.70
C ALA A 164 -8.94 -15.66 -5.01
N CYS A 165 -7.79 -15.86 -4.34
CA CYS A 165 -7.00 -17.08 -4.48
C CYS A 165 -7.74 -18.32 -3.97
N HIS A 166 -8.48 -18.24 -2.85
CA HIS A 166 -9.33 -19.32 -2.37
C HIS A 166 -10.49 -19.64 -3.33
N VAL A 167 -11.07 -18.64 -4.00
CA VAL A 167 -12.05 -18.86 -5.09
C VAL A 167 -11.42 -19.69 -6.21
N VAL A 168 -10.21 -19.36 -6.65
CA VAL A 168 -9.51 -20.13 -7.69
C VAL A 168 -9.24 -21.56 -7.24
N LEU A 169 -8.84 -21.77 -5.98
CA LEU A 169 -8.57 -23.09 -5.40
C LEU A 169 -9.84 -23.91 -5.10
N GLY A 170 -11.02 -23.29 -5.16
CA GLY A 170 -12.31 -23.93 -4.89
C GLY A 170 -12.68 -24.04 -3.40
N ASP A 171 -11.91 -23.42 -2.52
CA ASP A 171 -12.19 -23.35 -1.08
C ASP A 171 -13.11 -22.16 -0.79
N ILE A 172 -14.41 -22.37 -1.01
CA ILE A 172 -15.41 -21.31 -0.93
C ILE A 172 -15.63 -20.81 0.50
N GLU A 173 -15.42 -21.66 1.52
CA GLU A 173 -15.60 -21.26 2.92
C GLU A 173 -14.54 -20.23 3.33
N SER A 174 -13.26 -20.51 3.06
CA SER A 174 -12.19 -19.55 3.31
C SER A 174 -12.36 -18.28 2.46
N ALA A 175 -12.81 -18.42 1.20
CA ALA A 175 -13.04 -17.27 0.33
C ALA A 175 -14.05 -16.28 0.94
N ILE A 176 -15.20 -16.78 1.44
CA ILE A 176 -16.23 -15.95 2.06
C ILE A 176 -15.69 -15.26 3.32
N LEU A 177 -15.00 -16.01 4.19
CA LEU A 177 -14.45 -15.45 5.43
C LEU A 177 -13.51 -14.27 5.16
N PHE A 178 -12.58 -14.43 4.23
CA PHE A 178 -11.62 -13.39 3.90
C PHE A 178 -12.25 -12.23 3.12
N ASP A 179 -13.29 -12.49 2.33
CA ASP A 179 -14.05 -11.44 1.65
C ASP A 179 -14.82 -10.54 2.64
N GLU A 180 -15.42 -11.13 3.68
CA GLU A 180 -16.07 -10.38 4.76
C GLU A 180 -15.07 -9.49 5.52
N HIS A 181 -13.87 -9.99 5.78
CA HIS A 181 -12.79 -9.20 6.35
C HIS A 181 -12.39 -8.05 5.41
N ALA A 182 -12.17 -8.33 4.13
CA ALA A 182 -11.82 -7.33 3.14
C ALA A 182 -12.85 -6.19 3.08
N LEU A 183 -14.14 -6.53 2.99
CA LEU A 183 -15.23 -5.57 2.93
C LEU A 183 -15.36 -4.74 4.23
N ARG A 184 -15.14 -5.36 5.39
CA ARG A 184 -15.16 -4.65 6.67
C ARG A 184 -14.08 -3.58 6.72
N TYR A 185 -12.87 -3.90 6.29
CA TYR A 185 -11.76 -2.94 6.28
C TYR A 185 -11.94 -1.86 5.21
N ALA A 186 -12.38 -2.22 4.00
CA ALA A 186 -12.67 -1.24 2.94
C ALA A 186 -13.66 -0.16 3.40
N LYS A 187 -14.76 -0.58 4.07
CA LYS A 187 -15.77 0.32 4.62
C LYS A 187 -15.27 1.21 5.75
N ALA A 188 -14.27 0.76 6.50
CA ALA A 188 -13.70 1.57 7.58
C ALA A 188 -12.91 2.78 7.05
N CYS A 189 -12.53 2.76 5.77
CA CYS A 189 -11.58 3.72 5.20
C CYS A 189 -12.03 4.34 3.88
N ASP A 190 -13.34 4.29 3.59
CA ASP A 190 -13.96 4.86 2.38
C ASP A 190 -13.19 4.53 1.09
N PHE A 191 -12.67 3.30 1.01
CA PHE A 191 -11.76 2.89 -0.04
C PHE A 191 -12.51 2.25 -1.21
N ASP A 192 -12.98 3.08 -2.14
CA ASP A 192 -13.87 2.66 -3.23
C ASP A 192 -13.22 1.75 -4.30
N TYR A 193 -11.89 1.78 -4.45
CA TYR A 193 -11.23 1.13 -5.59
C TYR A 193 -11.18 -0.41 -5.50
N LEU A 194 -10.92 -0.98 -4.31
CA LEU A 194 -10.88 -2.44 -4.12
C LEU A 194 -12.27 -3.06 -3.99
N VAL A 195 -13.29 -2.25 -3.71
CA VAL A 195 -14.67 -2.70 -3.51
C VAL A 195 -15.25 -3.35 -4.78
N ILE A 196 -14.84 -2.90 -5.97
CA ILE A 196 -15.25 -3.51 -7.24
C ILE A 196 -14.72 -4.95 -7.38
N GLY A 197 -13.45 -5.19 -6.99
CA GLY A 197 -12.84 -6.52 -7.01
C GLY A 197 -13.52 -7.47 -6.02
N ILE A 198 -13.79 -6.96 -4.80
CA ILE A 198 -14.53 -7.68 -3.75
C ILE A 198 -15.94 -8.08 -4.26
N TYR A 199 -16.68 -7.16 -4.88
CA TYR A 199 -18.00 -7.48 -5.43
C TYR A 199 -17.96 -8.46 -6.60
N TYR A 200 -16.91 -8.43 -7.42
CA TYR A 200 -16.72 -9.43 -8.46
C TYR A 200 -16.55 -10.82 -7.87
N ASP A 201 -15.71 -10.98 -6.85
CA ASP A 201 -15.50 -12.26 -6.18
C ASP A 201 -16.79 -12.78 -5.54
N GLN A 202 -17.56 -11.90 -4.88
CA GLN A 202 -18.89 -12.26 -4.35
C GLN A 202 -19.85 -12.74 -5.43
N ALA A 203 -19.87 -12.10 -6.60
CA ALA A 203 -20.68 -12.54 -7.73
C ALA A 203 -20.25 -13.94 -8.22
N VAL A 204 -18.94 -14.20 -8.33
CA VAL A 204 -18.42 -15.53 -8.70
C VAL A 204 -18.79 -16.58 -7.66
N ILE A 205 -18.66 -16.26 -6.37
CA ILE A 205 -19.05 -17.14 -5.27
C ILE A 205 -20.55 -17.45 -5.32
N ALA A 206 -21.40 -16.44 -5.52
CA ALA A 206 -22.85 -16.59 -5.61
C ALA A 206 -23.28 -17.46 -6.80
N ILE A 207 -22.64 -17.28 -7.96
CA ILE A 207 -22.85 -18.13 -9.15
C ILE A 207 -22.49 -19.58 -8.85
N ARG A 208 -21.33 -19.82 -8.21
CA ARG A 208 -20.87 -21.18 -7.86
C ARG A 208 -21.76 -21.86 -6.81
N GLN A 209 -22.42 -21.08 -5.96
CA GLN A 209 -23.40 -21.58 -4.98
C GLN A 209 -24.82 -21.73 -5.55
N GLY A 210 -25.07 -21.32 -6.81
CA GLY A 210 -26.38 -21.38 -7.44
C GLY A 210 -27.41 -20.38 -6.87
N ARG A 211 -26.95 -19.24 -6.34
CA ARG A 211 -27.79 -18.24 -5.64
C ARG A 211 -28.00 -16.94 -6.44
N LEU A 212 -28.14 -17.03 -7.76
CA LEU A 212 -28.48 -15.88 -8.62
C LEU A 212 -29.93 -15.41 -8.41
#